data_AF-A0A7S0FTP8-F1
#
_entry.id   AF-A0A7S0FTP8-F1
#
_cell.length_a   1.000
_cell.length_b   1.000
_cell.length_c   1.000
_cell.angle_alpha   90.00
_cell.angle_beta   90.00
_cell.angle_gamma   90.00
#
_symmetry.space_group_name_H-M   'P 1'
#
loop_
_entity.id
_entity.type
_entity.pdbx_description
1 polymer ?
#
loop_
_entity_poly.entity_id
_entity_poly.type
_entity_poly.pdbx_seq_one_letter_code
_entity_poly.pdbx_strand_id
1 'polypeptide(L)'
;LAIFDRSERAFGTLRADGPRPADGYSVTSACGGWRMRFRGNPADRDLNASDDRGYMLAGTKAHGAAHFSICVCPRVDAGLMILAALGIDLLLLIGSEDVVQ
;
A
#
# COMPACT_ATOMS: atom_id res chain seq x y z
N LEU A 1 -9.22 -2.47 -3.52
CA LEU A 1 -9.28 -1.17 -4.24
C LEU A 1 -8.63 -1.30 -5.61
N ALA A 2 -9.29 -0.85 -6.67
CA ALA A 2 -8.70 -0.80 -8.01
C ALA A 2 -7.95 0.53 -8.21
N ILE A 3 -6.80 0.48 -8.89
CA ILE A 3 -5.98 1.65 -9.23
C ILE A 3 -6.09 1.84 -10.74
N PHE A 4 -6.47 3.04 -11.16
CA PHE A 4 -6.65 3.40 -12.57
C PHE A 4 -5.63 4.44 -13.01
N ASP A 5 -5.23 4.38 -14.28
CA ASP A 5 -4.45 5.45 -14.89
C ASP A 5 -5.34 6.62 -15.33
N ARG A 6 -4.74 7.66 -15.91
CA ARG A 6 -5.45 8.86 -16.40
C ARG A 6 -6.43 8.58 -17.55
N SER A 7 -6.35 7.41 -18.18
CA SER A 7 -7.25 6.96 -19.24
C SER A 7 -8.30 5.99 -18.72
N GLU A 8 -8.49 5.92 -17.40
CA GLU A 8 -9.42 5.03 -16.70
C GLU A 8 -9.17 3.53 -16.97
N ARG A 9 -7.94 3.19 -17.37
CA ARG A 9 -7.56 1.79 -17.54
C ARG A 9 -7.08 1.24 -16.20
N ALA A 10 -7.50 0.02 -15.88
CA ALA A 10 -7.04 -0.65 -14.68
C ALA A 10 -5.51 -0.85 -14.76
N PHE A 11 -4.80 -0.18 -13.85
CA PHE A 11 -3.36 -0.27 -13.71
C PHE A 11 -2.99 -1.42 -12.75
N GLY A 12 -3.74 -1.55 -11.67
CA GLY A 12 -3.52 -2.60 -10.68
C GLY A 12 -4.63 -2.69 -9.64
N THR A 13 -4.46 -3.59 -8.67
CA THR A 13 -5.38 -3.75 -7.55
C THR A 13 -4.61 -3.84 -6.25
N LEU A 14 -5.01 -3.02 -5.28
CA LEU A 14 -4.56 -3.10 -3.90
C LEU A 14 -5.53 -3.98 -3.09
N ARG A 15 -4.99 -4.93 -2.34
CA ARG A 15 -5.74 -5.85 -1.48
C ARG A 15 -5.02 -6.05 -0.15
N ALA A 16 -5.78 -6.32 0.92
CA ALA A 16 -5.23 -6.91 2.13
C ALA A 16 -4.82 -8.36 1.85
N ASP A 17 -3.69 -8.78 2.40
CA ASP A 17 -3.18 -10.14 2.22
C ASP A 17 -3.85 -11.15 3.17
N GLY A 18 -4.51 -10.66 4.23
CA GLY A 18 -5.21 -11.47 5.22
C GLY A 18 -6.26 -10.66 5.99
N PRO A 19 -6.95 -11.31 6.96
CA PRO A 19 -8.01 -10.66 7.74
C PRO A 19 -7.49 -9.62 8.72
N ARG A 20 -6.18 -9.61 9.05
CA ARG A 20 -5.60 -8.66 10.00
C ARG A 20 -4.73 -7.65 9.26
N PRO A 21 -4.68 -6.38 9.69
CA PRO A 21 -3.76 -5.39 9.12
C PRO A 21 -2.29 -5.82 9.16
N ALA A 22 -1.89 -6.57 10.20
CA ALA A 22 -0.54 -7.11 10.34
C ALA A 22 -0.16 -8.13 9.25
N ASP A 23 -1.16 -8.73 8.56
CA ASP A 23 -0.93 -9.65 7.44
C ASP A 23 -0.43 -8.91 6.20
N GLY A 24 -0.45 -7.59 6.19
CA GLY A 24 0.08 -6.74 5.12
C GLY A 24 -0.87 -6.56 3.95
N TYR A 25 -0.36 -5.91 2.90
CA TYR A 25 -1.13 -5.57 1.71
C TYR A 25 -0.31 -5.83 0.45
N SER A 26 -0.98 -6.15 -0.65
CA SER A 26 -0.34 -6.33 -1.95
C SER A 26 -0.99 -5.45 -3.00
N VAL A 27 -0.15 -4.83 -3.84
CA VAL A 27 -0.55 -4.26 -5.11
C VAL A 27 -0.13 -5.22 -6.22
N THR A 28 -1.08 -5.67 -7.02
CA THR A 28 -0.84 -6.50 -8.19
C THR A 28 -1.14 -5.73 -9.47
N SER A 29 -0.27 -5.84 -10.46
CA SER A 29 -0.54 -5.31 -11.80
C SER A 29 -1.79 -5.93 -12.42
N ALA A 30 -2.56 -5.15 -13.18
CA ALA A 30 -3.72 -5.65 -13.91
C ALA A 30 -3.35 -6.71 -14.97
N CYS A 31 -2.14 -6.66 -15.52
CA CYS A 31 -1.64 -7.64 -16.49
C CYS A 31 -0.80 -8.77 -15.87
N GLY A 32 -0.71 -8.84 -14.53
CA GLY A 32 -0.02 -9.93 -13.82
C GLY A 32 1.51 -9.91 -13.87
N GLY A 33 2.13 -8.85 -14.42
CA GLY A 33 3.57 -8.78 -14.64
C GLY A 33 4.42 -8.41 -13.42
N TRP A 34 3.81 -7.88 -12.36
CA TRP A 34 4.52 -7.53 -11.12
C TRP A 34 3.57 -7.50 -9.92
N ARG A 35 4.16 -7.70 -8.73
CA ARG A 35 3.50 -7.50 -7.45
C ARG A 35 4.43 -6.75 -6.50
N MET A 36 3.83 -5.86 -5.72
CA MET A 36 4.49 -5.14 -4.63
C MET A 36 3.79 -5.50 -3.33
N ARG A 37 4.57 -5.74 -2.28
CA ARG A 37 4.09 -6.10 -0.95
C ARG A 37 4.39 -4.98 0.03
N PHE A 38 3.43 -4.64 0.86
CA PHE A 38 3.53 -3.68 1.94
C PHE A 38 3.46 -4.43 3.27
N ARG A 39 4.51 -4.30 4.08
CA ARG A 39 4.70 -5.02 5.35
C ARG A 39 5.14 -4.06 6.45
N GLY A 40 4.68 -4.29 7.68
CA GLY A 40 5.01 -3.45 8.83
C GLY A 40 3.79 -3.25 9.72
N ASN A 41 3.76 -2.13 10.45
CA ASN A 41 2.60 -1.72 11.24
C ASN A 41 1.81 -0.63 10.50
N PRO A 42 0.71 -0.98 9.83
CA PRO A 42 -0.09 0.00 9.10
C PRO A 42 -0.81 0.99 10.04
N ALA A 43 -1.09 0.62 11.31
CA ALA A 43 -1.70 1.52 12.28
C ALA A 43 -0.75 2.68 12.68
N ASP A 44 0.56 2.40 12.72
CA ASP A 44 1.60 3.40 12.97
C ASP A 44 2.11 4.05 11.67
N ARG A 45 1.50 3.73 10.52
CA ARG A 45 1.97 4.14 9.19
C ARG A 45 3.45 3.88 8.97
N ASP A 46 3.95 2.77 9.52
CA ASP A 46 5.31 2.28 9.36
C ASP A 46 5.28 1.03 8.49
N LEU A 47 5.46 1.24 7.18
CA LEU A 47 5.30 0.23 6.15
C LEU A 47 6.48 0.26 5.19
N ASN A 48 6.99 -0.92 4.88
CA ASN A 48 7.98 -1.13 3.83
C ASN A 48 7.32 -1.77 2.61
N ALA A 49 7.53 -1.16 1.45
CA ALA A 49 7.13 -1.68 0.16
C ALA A 49 8.30 -2.46 -0.46
N SER A 50 8.06 -3.69 -0.90
CA SER A 50 9.05 -4.51 -1.60
C SER A 50 8.48 -5.16 -2.86
N ASP A 51 9.32 -5.50 -3.81
CA ASP A 51 8.93 -6.33 -4.95
C ASP A 51 8.83 -7.83 -4.58
N ASP A 52 8.54 -8.67 -5.56
CA ASP A 52 8.45 -10.13 -5.37
C ASP A 52 9.78 -10.78 -4.97
N ARG A 53 10.91 -10.16 -5.32
CA ARG A 53 12.26 -10.63 -5.00
C ARG A 53 12.74 -10.13 -3.62
N GLY A 54 11.95 -9.30 -2.95
CA GLY A 54 12.27 -8.72 -1.66
C GLY A 54 13.10 -7.44 -1.73
N TYR A 55 13.29 -6.86 -2.92
CA TYR A 55 13.96 -5.56 -3.03
C TYR A 55 13.06 -4.46 -2.51
N MET A 56 13.61 -3.59 -1.66
CA MET A 56 12.90 -2.44 -1.13
C MET A 56 12.64 -1.42 -2.24
N LEU A 57 11.39 -0.98 -2.33
CA LEU A 57 10.90 0.00 -3.30
C LEU A 57 10.59 1.33 -2.63
N ALA A 58 10.04 1.28 -1.42
CA ALA A 58 9.76 2.46 -0.61
C ALA A 58 9.62 2.07 0.87
N GLY A 59 9.68 3.07 1.75
CA GLY A 59 9.32 2.94 3.16
C GLY A 59 8.54 4.17 3.61
N THR A 60 7.57 3.98 4.49
CA THR A 60 6.85 5.07 5.15
C THR A 60 7.39 5.27 6.55
N LYS A 61 7.43 6.52 7.01
CA LYS A 61 7.83 6.86 8.37
C LYS A 61 6.88 7.88 8.94
N ALA A 62 6.23 7.55 10.06
CA ALA A 62 5.38 8.49 10.77
C ALA A 62 6.19 9.62 11.43
N HIS A 63 5.60 10.80 11.41
CA HIS A 63 6.05 12.02 12.07
C HIS A 63 4.92 12.54 12.96
N GLY A 64 4.56 11.76 13.98
CA GLY A 64 3.40 12.01 14.83
C GLY A 64 2.11 11.41 14.28
N ALA A 65 0.96 11.79 14.87
CA ALA A 65 -0.32 11.11 14.63
C ALA A 65 -0.90 11.33 13.21
N ALA A 66 -0.67 12.49 12.61
CA ALA A 66 -1.33 12.89 11.36
C ALA A 66 -0.41 12.91 10.13
N HIS A 67 0.91 12.96 10.34
CA HIS A 67 1.88 13.17 9.27
C HIS A 67 2.78 11.95 9.11
N PHE A 68 3.08 11.62 7.86
CA PHE A 68 4.08 10.61 7.53
C PHE A 68 4.80 11.02 6.25
N SER A 69 6.03 10.53 6.11
CA SER A 69 6.83 10.67 4.90
C SER A 69 6.88 9.35 4.17
N ILE A 70 6.95 9.40 2.84
CA ILE A 70 7.22 8.23 2.00
C ILE A 70 8.59 8.42 1.37
N CYS A 71 9.54 7.57 1.73
CA CYS A 71 10.86 7.50 1.11
C CYS A 71 10.80 6.52 -0.05
N VAL A 72 10.89 7.03 -1.28
CA VAL A 72 10.80 6.21 -2.50
C VAL A 72 12.20 5.96 -3.05
N CYS A 73 12.54 4.70 -3.35
CA CYS A 73 13.83 4.33 -3.92
C CYS A 73 13.99 4.90 -5.35
N PRO A 74 15.22 5.10 -5.83
CA PRO A 74 15.47 5.58 -7.18
C PRO A 74 14.78 4.70 -8.23
N ARG A 75 14.22 5.32 -9.28
CA ARG A 75 13.55 4.65 -10.40
C ARG A 75 12.28 3.88 -10.05
N VAL A 76 11.70 4.13 -8.86
CA VAL A 76 10.37 3.67 -8.49
C VAL A 76 9.35 4.76 -8.78
N ASP A 77 8.15 4.38 -9.22
CA ASP A 77 7.05 5.31 -9.45
C ASP A 77 6.50 5.84 -8.11
N ALA A 78 6.83 7.08 -7.76
CA ALA A 78 6.40 7.72 -6.53
C ALA A 78 4.88 7.91 -6.46
N GLY A 79 4.21 8.15 -7.60
CA GLY A 79 2.76 8.33 -7.65
C GLY A 79 2.05 7.03 -7.26
N LEU A 80 2.52 5.90 -7.79
CA LEU A 80 2.02 4.59 -7.41
C LEU A 80 2.24 4.28 -5.93
N MET A 81 3.40 4.65 -5.38
CA MET A 81 3.69 4.47 -3.94
C MET A 81 2.73 5.27 -3.07
N ILE A 82 2.46 6.53 -3.43
CA ILE A 82 1.51 7.40 -2.72
C ILE A 82 0.09 6.83 -2.81
N LEU A 83 -0.36 6.44 -4.01
CA LEU A 83 -1.69 5.85 -4.20
C LEU A 83 -1.88 4.56 -3.39
N ALA A 84 -0.85 3.72 -3.33
CA ALA A 84 -0.89 2.51 -2.52
C ALA A 84 -0.98 2.83 -1.03
N ALA A 85 -0.17 3.77 -0.51
CA ALA A 85 -0.21 4.19 0.88
C ALA A 85 -1.59 4.77 1.28
N LEU A 86 -2.14 5.67 0.46
CA LEU A 86 -3.48 6.22 0.68
C LEU A 86 -4.57 5.14 0.60
N GLY A 87 -4.43 4.19 -0.33
CA GLY A 87 -5.35 3.06 -0.43
C GLY A 87 -5.32 2.15 0.79
N ILE A 88 -4.16 1.97 1.41
CA ILE A 88 -4.03 1.20 2.66
C ILE A 88 -4.75 1.92 3.81
N ASP A 89 -4.57 3.24 3.93
CA ASP A 89 -5.31 4.06 4.91
C ASP A 89 -6.84 3.93 4.72
N LEU A 90 -7.32 3.92 3.48
CA LEU A 90 -8.74 3.71 3.19
C LEU A 90 -9.21 2.30 3.58
N LEU A 91 -8.42 1.27 3.30
CA LEU A 91 -8.77 -0.11 3.68
C LEU A 91 -8.78 -0.29 5.20
N LEU A 92 -7.89 0.39 5.93
CA LEU A 92 -7.88 0.42 7.39
C LEU A 92 -9.15 1.07 7.94
N LEU A 93 -9.54 2.22 7.39
CA LEU A 93 -10.76 2.93 7.80
C LEU A 93 -12.00 2.04 7.64
N ILE A 94 -12.16 1.42 6.46
CA ILE A 94 -13.31 0.55 6.17
C ILE A 94 -13.30 -0.70 7.06
N GLY A 95 -12.14 -1.35 7.24
CA GLY A 95 -12.03 -2.54 8.08
C GLY A 95 -12.19 -2.28 9.58
N SER A 96 -12.13 -1.01 10.01
CA SER A 96 -12.33 -0.64 11.42
C SER A 96 -13.81 -0.52 11.80
N GLU A 97 -14.72 -0.40 10.83
CA GLU A 97 -16.16 -0.27 11.10
C GLU A 97 -16.82 -1.61 11.48
N ASP A 98 -16.22 -2.74 11.11
CA ASP A 98 -16.75 -4.09 11.37
C ASP A 98 -16.44 -4.63 12.79
N VAL A 99 -15.71 -3.87 13.63
CA VAL A 99 -15.28 -4.32 14.97
C VAL A 99 -16.16 -3.74 16.10
N VAL A 100 -17.19 -2.97 15.77
CA VAL A 100 -18.17 -2.45 16.75
C VAL A 100 -19.52 -3.15 16.56
N GLN A 101 -19.60 -4.43 16.94
CA GLN A 101 -20.85 -5.13 17.24
C GLN A 101 -20.70 -6.02 18.48
#